data_AF-A0A7V9RF76-F1
#
_entry.id   AF-A0A7V9RF76-F1
#
_cell.length_a   1.000
_cell.length_b   1.000
_cell.length_c   1.000
_cell.angle_alpha   90.00
_cell.angle_beta   90.00
_cell.angle_gamma   90.00
#
_symmetry.space_group_name_H-M   'P 1'
#
loop_
_entity.id
_entity.type
_entity.pdbx_description
1 polymer ?
#
loop_
_entity_poly.entity_id
_entity_poly.type
_entity_poly.pdbx_seq_one_letter_code
_entity_poly.pdbx_strand_id
1 'polypeptide(L)'
;EHELSDASVEQMAVDDARANVLSTLVCRPPSFLLEADDLCLAAGLHDALFLVHPRAEKWSVSDKQRRKIVDTAITLVSQPLSRNRTRVMARHALLANLFSLKRRDITVSWWTGKAKFQGQKPPTRLTAWKGVRRVREDGVDVGFDELLAVPDTAPIVATLLRRTPLTQLLDSHPGAPPLHWEDAVFLLRDAELARAIAYRLVPDDVPKRQVEGPARLAAAFEQMLERAPDEGDVRAVAAFLVHLNALFCFGELNLREQGAKSPLISTVLSAESASGRPRGLSTLFALPGALALVDPRLATPPGVDDKLPALVKRWAVHRAQVAELLSDAVIDALAQRLRRHLKSEVARDPSEIVQINMPAPPADPA
;
A
#
# COMPACT_ATOMS: atom_id res chain seq x y z
N GLU A 1 31.29 21.50 24.52
CA GLU A 1 31.11 21.82 23.09
C GLU A 1 32.12 21.00 22.27
N HIS A 2 32.02 19.67 22.31
CA HIS A 2 32.74 18.81 21.39
C HIS A 2 31.85 18.56 20.19
N GLU A 3 32.45 18.75 19.02
CA GLU A 3 31.84 19.02 17.75
C GLU A 3 30.93 17.88 17.26
N LEU A 4 29.71 18.25 16.91
CA LEU A 4 28.79 17.47 16.09
C LEU A 4 29.19 17.52 14.60
N SER A 5 30.50 17.56 14.28
CA SER A 5 30.96 17.65 12.88
C SER A 5 30.42 16.48 12.04
N ASP A 6 30.36 15.29 12.64
CA ASP A 6 29.92 14.06 11.98
C ASP A 6 28.40 13.94 11.87
N ALA A 7 27.65 14.62 12.75
CA ALA A 7 26.18 14.59 12.73
C ALA A 7 25.62 15.24 11.45
N SER A 8 26.33 16.23 10.91
CA SER A 8 25.94 16.91 9.66
C SER A 8 26.00 15.99 8.44
N VAL A 9 27.00 15.09 8.38
CA VAL A 9 27.20 14.14 7.27
C VAL A 9 26.12 13.05 7.29
N GLU A 10 25.82 12.52 8.47
CA GLU A 10 24.77 11.51 8.63
C GLU A 10 23.38 12.08 8.31
N GLN A 11 23.10 13.32 8.70
CA GLN A 11 21.83 13.98 8.38
C GLN A 11 21.66 14.21 6.88
N MET A 12 22.71 14.68 6.18
CA MET A 12 22.69 14.82 4.72
C MET A 12 22.40 13.49 4.03
N ALA A 13 23.01 12.39 4.50
CA ALA A 13 22.78 11.06 3.93
C ALA A 13 21.32 10.58 4.11
N VAL A 14 20.69 10.90 5.24
CA VAL A 14 19.26 10.57 5.47
C VAL A 14 18.36 11.37 4.54
N ASP A 15 18.60 12.67 4.37
CA ASP A 15 17.78 13.51 3.50
C ASP A 15 17.95 13.12 2.02
N ASP A 16 19.17 12.81 1.58
CA ASP A 16 19.43 12.28 0.23
C ASP A 16 18.72 10.94 0.01
N ALA A 17 18.77 10.03 0.99
CA ALA A 17 18.06 8.75 0.91
C ALA A 17 16.53 8.95 0.80
N ARG A 18 15.95 9.89 1.56
CA ARG A 18 14.52 10.20 1.50
C ARG A 18 14.14 10.86 0.17
N ALA A 19 14.97 11.78 -0.33
CA ALA A 19 14.77 12.41 -1.63
C ALA A 19 14.82 11.38 -2.77
N ASN A 20 15.76 10.42 -2.71
CA ASN A 20 15.88 9.33 -3.67
C ASN A 20 14.66 8.39 -3.69
N VAL A 21 14.07 8.11 -2.53
CA VAL A 21 12.81 7.34 -2.48
C VAL A 21 11.71 8.10 -3.21
N LEU A 22 11.57 9.39 -2.94
CA LEU A 22 10.42 10.19 -3.41
C LEU A 22 10.56 10.69 -4.84
N SER A 23 11.77 10.77 -5.39
CA SER A 23 11.99 11.06 -6.81
C SER A 23 11.40 10.00 -7.74
N THR A 24 11.11 8.80 -7.21
CA THR A 24 10.38 7.75 -7.92
C THR A 24 8.86 7.99 -7.97
N LEU A 25 8.33 8.87 -7.12
CA LEU A 25 6.89 9.11 -6.97
C LEU A 25 6.43 10.45 -7.53
N VAL A 26 7.25 11.49 -7.36
CA VAL A 26 6.90 12.85 -7.78
C VAL A 26 8.03 13.48 -8.59
N CYS A 27 7.69 14.38 -9.50
CA CYS A 27 8.70 15.03 -10.35
C CYS A 27 9.62 15.97 -9.56
N ARG A 28 9.14 16.54 -8.46
CA ARG A 28 9.88 17.49 -7.62
C ARG A 28 9.64 17.15 -6.15
N PRO A 29 10.48 16.27 -5.54
CA PRO A 29 10.36 15.96 -4.13
C PRO A 29 10.58 17.24 -3.31
N PRO A 30 9.71 17.58 -2.35
CA PRO A 30 9.96 18.69 -1.45
C PRO A 30 11.13 18.37 -0.53
N SER A 31 11.77 19.39 0.06
CA SER A 31 12.71 19.17 1.15
C SER A 31 11.95 18.77 2.41
N PHE A 32 12.55 17.89 3.22
CA PHE A 32 11.97 17.43 4.47
C PHE A 32 12.84 17.87 5.63
N LEU A 33 12.18 18.29 6.71
CA LEU A 33 12.80 18.34 8.03
C LEU A 33 12.27 17.14 8.81
N LEU A 34 13.13 16.53 9.62
CA LEU A 34 12.71 15.47 10.53
C LEU A 34 11.94 16.10 11.70
N GLU A 35 10.61 16.08 11.60
CA GLU A 35 9.73 16.67 12.62
C GLU A 35 9.55 15.72 13.82
N ALA A 36 8.98 16.25 14.92
CA ALA A 36 8.72 15.45 16.13
C ALA A 36 7.84 14.22 15.84
N ASP A 37 6.82 14.36 14.99
CA ASP A 37 5.97 13.24 14.57
C ASP A 37 6.79 12.12 13.89
N ASP A 38 7.70 12.49 12.99
CA ASP A 38 8.55 11.55 12.26
C ASP A 38 9.49 10.81 13.22
N LEU A 39 10.06 11.53 14.19
CA LEU A 39 10.87 10.95 15.27
C LEU A 39 10.06 9.97 16.13
N CYS A 40 8.80 10.28 16.45
CA CYS A 40 7.93 9.35 17.17
C CYS A 40 7.68 8.07 16.36
N LEU A 41 7.43 8.17 15.05
CA LEU A 41 7.26 6.98 14.21
C LEU A 41 8.54 6.14 14.15
N ALA A 42 9.71 6.78 14.00
CA ALA A 42 11.01 6.10 14.01
C ALA A 42 11.30 5.42 15.35
N ALA A 43 11.05 6.11 16.48
CA ALA A 43 11.25 5.58 17.82
C ALA A 43 10.31 4.38 18.10
N GLY A 44 9.04 4.48 17.70
CA GLY A 44 8.10 3.38 17.83
C GLY A 44 8.47 2.16 16.97
N LEU A 45 8.98 2.36 15.75
CA LEU A 45 9.55 1.28 14.94
C LEU A 45 10.80 0.67 15.57
N HIS A 46 11.68 1.50 16.12
CA HIS A 46 12.86 1.03 16.86
C HIS A 46 12.46 0.12 18.03
N ASP A 47 11.47 0.52 18.82
CA ASP A 47 10.97 -0.29 19.94
C ASP A 47 10.33 -1.59 19.46
N ALA A 48 9.61 -1.59 18.33
CA ALA A 48 9.12 -2.81 17.70
C ALA A 48 10.26 -3.75 17.29
N LEU A 49 11.33 -3.21 16.69
CA LEU A 49 12.51 -3.99 16.31
C LEU A 49 13.25 -4.54 17.54
N PHE A 50 13.31 -3.77 18.63
CA PHE A 50 13.89 -4.21 19.90
C PHE A 50 13.15 -5.42 20.47
N LEU A 51 11.81 -5.47 20.38
CA LEU A 51 11.01 -6.58 20.89
C LEU A 51 11.29 -7.92 20.18
N VAL A 52 11.85 -7.90 18.96
CA VAL A 52 12.26 -9.11 18.21
C VAL A 52 13.73 -9.44 18.41
N HIS A 53 14.48 -8.58 19.11
CA HIS A 53 15.89 -8.81 19.35
C HIS A 53 16.07 -9.85 20.48
N PRO A 54 16.99 -10.83 20.40
CA PRO A 54 17.19 -11.86 21.44
C PRO A 54 17.48 -11.35 22.86
N ARG A 55 17.91 -10.09 23.01
CA ARG A 55 18.09 -9.49 24.33
C ARG A 55 16.75 -9.18 25.01
N ALA A 56 15.67 -9.04 24.26
CA ALA A 56 14.33 -8.88 24.81
C ALA A 56 13.77 -10.19 25.39
N GLU A 57 14.20 -11.37 24.88
CA GLU A 57 13.77 -12.68 25.39
C GLU A 57 14.54 -13.15 26.63
N LYS A 58 15.77 -12.65 26.84
CA LYS A 58 16.58 -13.03 27.99
C LYS A 58 16.01 -12.43 29.27
N TRP A 59 16.38 -13.02 30.41
CA TRP A 59 16.10 -12.56 31.79
C TRP A 59 16.19 -11.03 31.99
N SER A 60 16.96 -10.32 31.16
CA SER A 60 17.14 -8.87 31.17
C SER A 60 15.86 -8.04 31.07
N VAL A 61 14.76 -8.53 30.48
CA VAL A 61 13.51 -7.76 30.36
C VAL A 61 12.35 -8.53 30.99
N SER A 62 11.79 -8.00 32.08
CA SER A 62 10.58 -8.55 32.69
C SER A 62 9.35 -8.35 31.81
N ASP A 63 8.34 -9.20 31.93
CA ASP A 63 7.05 -9.04 31.22
C ASP A 63 6.42 -7.65 31.43
N LYS A 64 6.56 -7.09 32.63
CA LYS A 64 6.08 -5.74 32.95
C LYS A 64 6.81 -4.67 32.13
N GLN A 65 8.13 -4.78 32.00
CA GLN A 65 8.92 -3.86 31.16
C GLN A 65 8.60 -4.06 29.68
N ARG A 66 8.43 -5.30 29.23
CA ARG A 66 8.04 -5.62 27.85
C ARG A 66 6.70 -4.97 27.50
N ARG A 67 5.67 -5.13 28.33
CA ARG A 67 4.38 -4.43 28.16
C ARG A 67 4.54 -2.92 28.12
N LYS A 68 5.35 -2.35 29.02
CA LYS A 68 5.63 -0.90 29.00
C LYS A 68 6.26 -0.44 27.69
N ILE A 69 7.18 -1.22 27.12
CA ILE A 69 7.79 -0.92 25.81
C ILE A 69 6.72 -0.96 24.73
N VAL A 70 5.86 -1.98 24.72
CA VAL A 70 4.74 -2.08 23.76
C VAL A 70 3.81 -0.86 23.87
N ASP A 71 3.37 -0.52 25.08
CA ASP A 71 2.47 0.62 25.32
C ASP A 71 3.10 1.95 24.87
N THR A 72 4.41 2.10 25.13
CA THR A 72 5.19 3.27 24.72
C THR A 72 5.29 3.32 23.20
N ALA A 73 5.64 2.22 22.55
CA ALA A 73 5.76 2.13 21.10
C ALA A 73 4.42 2.41 20.41
N ILE A 74 3.31 1.85 20.91
CA ILE A 74 1.96 2.14 20.42
C ILE A 74 1.66 3.63 20.55
N THR A 75 1.95 4.24 21.71
CA THR A 75 1.75 5.69 21.92
C THR A 75 2.55 6.51 20.91
N LEU A 76 3.82 6.15 20.69
CA LEU A 76 4.70 6.82 19.75
C LEU A 76 4.21 6.70 18.30
N VAL A 77 3.78 5.52 17.84
CA VAL A 77 3.28 5.35 16.46
C VAL A 77 1.84 5.83 16.26
N SER A 78 1.11 6.13 17.34
CA SER A 78 -0.28 6.60 17.30
C SER A 78 -0.44 8.07 16.89
N GLN A 79 0.60 8.69 16.32
CA GLN A 79 0.54 10.07 15.86
C GLN A 79 -0.69 10.31 14.96
N PRO A 80 -1.30 11.50 15.01
CA PRO A 80 -2.45 11.81 14.17
C PRO A 80 -2.18 11.53 12.69
N LEU A 81 -3.21 11.06 11.99
CA LEU A 81 -3.17 10.91 10.54
C LEU A 81 -2.99 12.30 9.92
N SER A 82 -1.91 12.49 9.16
CA SER A 82 -1.69 13.74 8.44
C SER A 82 -2.33 13.65 7.05
N ARG A 83 -3.11 14.66 6.69
CA ARG A 83 -3.58 14.89 5.31
C ARG A 83 -2.71 15.88 4.54
N ASN A 84 -1.71 16.48 5.20
CA ASN A 84 -0.75 17.35 4.54
C ASN A 84 0.17 16.50 3.64
N ARG A 85 0.16 16.80 2.33
CA ARG A 85 0.90 16.08 1.29
C ARG A 85 2.38 15.89 1.64
N THR A 86 3.07 16.97 2.02
CA THR A 86 4.50 16.94 2.35
C THR A 86 4.76 15.98 3.51
N ARG A 87 3.96 16.05 4.58
CA ARG A 87 4.11 15.15 5.74
C ARG A 87 3.82 13.68 5.40
N VAL A 88 2.83 13.40 4.55
CA VAL A 88 2.57 12.03 4.10
C VAL A 88 3.80 11.46 3.37
N MET A 89 4.36 12.24 2.45
CA MET A 89 5.56 11.84 1.71
C MET A 89 6.76 11.70 2.64
N ALA A 90 6.95 12.61 3.59
CA ALA A 90 7.99 12.57 4.60
C ALA A 90 7.97 11.27 5.42
N ARG A 91 6.78 10.87 5.88
CA ARG A 91 6.54 9.61 6.61
C ARG A 91 6.75 8.38 5.73
N HIS A 92 6.34 8.44 4.46
CA HIS A 92 6.59 7.35 3.53
C HIS A 92 8.08 7.16 3.29
N ALA A 93 8.81 8.24 3.00
CA ALA A 93 10.26 8.18 2.77
C ALA A 93 11.02 7.60 3.96
N LEU A 94 10.60 7.92 5.19
CA LEU A 94 11.15 7.35 6.42
C LEU A 94 10.94 5.83 6.51
N LEU A 95 9.79 5.33 6.05
CA LEU A 95 9.37 3.93 6.20
C LEU A 95 9.42 3.11 4.91
N ALA A 96 9.96 3.64 3.82
CA ALA A 96 9.88 3.01 2.50
C ALA A 96 10.57 1.64 2.43
N ASN A 97 11.52 1.39 3.33
CA ASN A 97 12.23 0.11 3.44
C ASN A 97 11.68 -0.81 4.55
N LEU A 98 10.56 -0.47 5.18
CA LEU A 98 10.00 -1.21 6.33
C LEU A 98 9.83 -2.71 6.03
N PHE A 99 9.22 -3.05 4.89
CA PHE A 99 8.99 -4.44 4.50
C PHE A 99 10.23 -5.12 3.92
N SER A 100 11.27 -4.35 3.63
CA SER A 100 12.58 -4.85 3.18
C SER A 100 13.56 -5.04 4.33
N LEU A 101 13.17 -4.74 5.57
CA LEU A 101 14.01 -4.96 6.74
C LEU A 101 14.32 -6.45 6.89
N LYS A 102 15.62 -6.75 7.01
CA LYS A 102 16.13 -8.10 7.21
C LYS A 102 17.10 -8.11 8.38
N ARG A 103 17.00 -9.14 9.22
CA ARG A 103 18.00 -9.45 10.26
C ARG A 103 18.87 -10.58 9.74
N ARG A 104 20.19 -10.39 9.69
CA ARG A 104 21.12 -11.47 9.32
C ARG A 104 21.54 -12.25 10.56
N ASP A 105 21.09 -13.49 10.65
CA ASP A 105 21.48 -14.43 11.69
C ASP A 105 22.69 -15.26 11.21
N ILE A 106 23.75 -15.33 12.02
CA ILE A 106 24.96 -16.07 11.69
C ILE A 106 25.12 -17.21 12.68
N THR A 107 25.19 -18.44 12.18
CA THR A 107 25.56 -19.62 12.97
C THR A 107 27.01 -19.94 12.70
N VAL A 108 27.84 -19.89 13.74
CA VAL A 108 29.24 -20.31 13.68
C VAL A 108 29.34 -21.70 14.28
N SER A 109 29.84 -22.66 13.51
CA SER A 109 30.10 -24.03 13.97
C SER A 109 31.59 -24.35 13.91
N TRP A 110 32.09 -25.13 14.85
CA TRP A 110 33.48 -25.60 14.93
C TRP A 110 33.52 -26.98 15.60
N TRP A 111 34.70 -27.59 15.68
CA TRP A 111 34.81 -29.00 16.11
C TRP A 111 34.27 -29.34 17.51
N THR A 112 34.19 -28.38 18.44
CA THR A 112 33.62 -28.60 19.80
C THR A 112 32.22 -28.03 19.99
N GLY A 113 31.61 -27.38 18.99
CA GLY A 113 30.28 -26.82 19.21
C GLY A 113 29.82 -25.84 18.14
N LYS A 114 28.72 -25.15 18.46
CA LYS A 114 28.11 -24.11 17.63
C LYS A 114 27.60 -22.95 18.47
N ALA A 115 27.60 -21.76 17.90
CA ALA A 115 27.01 -20.55 18.48
C ALA A 115 26.21 -19.80 17.42
N LYS A 116 25.01 -19.32 17.79
CA LYS A 116 24.14 -18.50 16.94
C LYS A 116 24.22 -17.04 17.37
N PHE A 117 24.38 -16.15 16.40
CA PHE A 117 24.42 -14.70 16.58
C PHE A 117 23.29 -14.10 15.74
N GLN A 118 22.25 -13.58 16.38
CA GLN A 118 21.09 -13.03 15.66
C GLN A 118 21.26 -11.53 15.49
N GLY A 119 21.40 -11.07 14.24
CA GLY A 119 21.66 -9.67 13.91
C GLY A 119 22.98 -9.12 14.46
N GLN A 120 23.90 -9.98 14.94
CA GLN A 120 25.16 -9.58 15.53
C GLN A 120 26.32 -10.22 14.79
N LYS A 121 27.41 -9.45 14.61
CA LYS A 121 28.66 -9.99 14.07
C LYS A 121 29.27 -10.97 15.08
N PRO A 122 29.62 -12.20 14.68
CA PRO A 122 30.31 -13.12 15.57
C PRO A 122 31.62 -12.53 16.09
N PRO A 123 31.97 -12.73 17.37
CA PRO A 123 33.26 -12.33 17.91
C PRO A 123 34.43 -12.92 17.11
N THR A 124 35.43 -12.10 16.79
CA THR A 124 36.59 -12.50 15.96
C THR A 124 37.30 -13.75 16.50
N ARG A 125 37.33 -13.94 17.83
CA ARG A 125 37.93 -15.13 18.47
C ARG A 125 37.24 -16.46 18.11
N LEU A 126 35.96 -16.41 17.74
CA LEU A 126 35.20 -17.60 17.34
C LEU A 126 35.34 -17.92 15.85
N THR A 127 35.63 -16.90 15.04
CA THR A 127 35.89 -17.05 13.60
C THR A 127 37.38 -17.23 13.27
N ALA A 128 38.26 -17.12 14.26
CA ALA A 128 39.70 -17.35 14.14
C ALA A 128 40.04 -18.84 13.90
N TRP A 129 41.19 -19.07 13.26
CA TRP A 129 41.77 -20.40 13.00
C TRP A 129 40.85 -21.35 12.23
N LYS A 130 40.24 -20.84 11.14
CA LYS A 130 39.26 -21.58 10.33
C LYS A 130 39.74 -22.98 9.92
N GLY A 131 41.01 -23.11 9.52
CA GLY A 131 41.60 -24.40 9.12
C GLY A 131 41.80 -25.39 10.27
N VAL A 132 42.29 -24.94 11.42
CA VAL A 132 42.60 -25.81 12.57
C VAL A 132 41.33 -26.23 13.31
N ARG A 133 40.40 -25.28 13.52
CA ARG A 133 39.18 -25.53 14.30
C ARG A 133 37.98 -25.96 13.44
N ARG A 134 38.16 -26.09 12.13
CA ARG A 134 37.11 -26.37 11.14
C ARG A 134 35.91 -25.43 11.30
N VAL A 135 36.19 -24.13 11.39
CA VAL A 135 35.14 -23.12 11.62
C VAL A 135 34.35 -22.90 10.33
N ARG A 136 33.02 -23.01 10.42
CA ARG A 136 32.06 -22.68 9.36
C ARG A 136 31.12 -21.58 9.82
N GLU A 137 30.81 -20.66 8.93
CA GLU A 137 29.87 -19.56 9.15
C GLU A 137 28.71 -19.72 8.18
N ASP A 138 27.52 -19.97 8.70
CA ASP A 138 26.29 -20.08 7.92
C ASP A 138 25.39 -18.88 8.23
N GLY A 139 25.12 -18.06 7.22
CA GLY A 139 24.27 -16.87 7.33
C GLY A 139 22.86 -17.15 6.83
N VAL A 140 21.85 -16.76 7.61
CA VAL A 140 20.43 -16.82 7.24
C VAL A 140 19.84 -15.42 7.39
N ASP A 141 19.23 -14.91 6.32
CA ASP A 141 18.50 -13.65 6.39
C ASP A 141 17.06 -13.93 6.85
N VAL A 142 16.70 -13.30 7.96
CA VAL A 142 15.37 -13.33 8.56
C VAL A 142 14.61 -12.08 8.10
N GLY A 143 13.48 -12.26 7.44
CA GLY A 143 12.68 -11.17 6.88
C GLY A 143 11.62 -10.59 7.83
N PHE A 144 10.79 -9.72 7.28
CA PHE A 144 9.71 -9.02 7.97
C PHE A 144 8.64 -9.96 8.57
N ASP A 145 8.41 -11.14 7.98
CA ASP A 145 7.46 -12.13 8.52
C ASP A 145 7.82 -12.57 9.95
N GLU A 146 9.11 -12.77 10.25
CA GLU A 146 9.53 -13.15 11.60
C GLU A 146 9.32 -12.00 12.58
N LEU A 147 9.44 -10.75 12.12
CA LEU A 147 9.11 -9.58 12.93
C LEU A 147 7.63 -9.58 13.31
N LEU A 148 6.74 -9.91 12.38
CA LEU A 148 5.30 -9.99 12.62
C LEU A 148 4.86 -11.22 13.40
N ALA A 149 5.66 -12.29 13.40
CA ALA A 149 5.36 -13.51 14.15
C ALA A 149 5.38 -13.29 15.67
N VAL A 150 6.01 -12.22 16.15
CA VAL A 150 6.00 -11.83 17.57
C VAL A 150 4.67 -11.13 17.90
N PRO A 151 3.84 -11.66 18.82
CA PRO A 151 2.51 -11.10 19.09
C PRO A 151 2.50 -9.62 19.51
N ASP A 152 3.58 -9.15 20.14
CA ASP A 152 3.71 -7.79 20.66
C ASP A 152 4.04 -6.74 19.60
N THR A 153 4.64 -7.14 18.47
CA THR A 153 5.05 -6.20 17.40
C THR A 153 3.92 -5.96 16.42
N ALA A 154 3.09 -6.97 16.16
CA ALA A 154 1.95 -6.88 15.26
C ALA A 154 1.04 -5.65 15.51
N PRO A 155 0.60 -5.33 16.75
CA PRO A 155 -0.23 -4.15 17.01
C PRO A 155 0.53 -2.82 16.78
N ILE A 156 1.83 -2.78 17.04
CA ILE A 156 2.66 -1.59 16.79
C ILE A 156 2.76 -1.36 15.28
N VAL A 157 3.10 -2.38 14.51
CA VAL A 157 3.20 -2.30 13.04
C VAL A 157 1.85 -1.95 12.40
N ALA A 158 0.75 -2.55 12.87
CA ALA A 158 -0.58 -2.21 12.39
C ALA A 158 -0.91 -0.73 12.63
N THR A 159 -0.60 -0.21 13.81
CA THR A 159 -0.82 1.20 14.13
C THR A 159 0.08 2.11 13.29
N LEU A 160 1.36 1.76 13.13
CA LEU A 160 2.34 2.48 12.30
C LEU A 160 1.88 2.58 10.84
N LEU A 161 1.42 1.48 10.24
CA LEU A 161 0.94 1.46 8.85
C LEU A 161 -0.34 2.26 8.66
N ARG A 162 -1.26 2.24 9.63
CA ARG A 162 -2.45 3.12 9.62
C ARG A 162 -2.10 4.60 9.68
N ARG A 163 -0.92 4.98 10.16
CA ARG A 163 -0.42 6.37 10.17
C ARG A 163 0.49 6.71 8.99
N THR A 164 0.77 5.72 8.14
CA THR A 164 1.60 5.84 6.93
C THR A 164 0.92 5.19 5.72
N PRO A 165 -0.31 5.64 5.37
CA PRO A 165 -1.13 5.01 4.33
C PRO A 165 -0.44 4.96 2.96
N LEU A 166 0.41 5.94 2.63
CA LEU A 166 1.17 5.94 1.38
C LEU A 166 2.16 4.76 1.31
N THR A 167 2.84 4.43 2.42
CA THR A 167 3.67 3.22 2.51
C THR A 167 2.85 1.96 2.31
N GLN A 168 1.67 1.87 2.93
CA GLN A 168 0.80 0.71 2.80
C GLN A 168 0.23 0.55 1.38
N LEU A 169 0.02 1.65 0.64
CA LEU A 169 -0.43 1.62 -0.74
C LEU A 169 0.70 1.23 -1.70
N LEU A 170 1.90 1.77 -1.52
CA LEU A 170 3.04 1.59 -2.45
C LEU A 170 3.84 0.31 -2.21
N ASP A 171 3.82 -0.19 -0.98
CA ASP A 171 4.51 -1.41 -0.61
C ASP A 171 3.58 -2.32 0.18
N SER A 172 3.72 -3.61 -0.04
CA SER A 172 2.84 -4.61 0.53
C SER A 172 3.57 -5.89 0.82
N HIS A 173 3.66 -6.22 2.10
CA HIS A 173 4.05 -7.55 2.53
C HIS A 173 2.79 -8.45 2.61
N PRO A 174 2.81 -9.70 2.16
CA PRO A 174 1.67 -10.63 2.32
C PRO A 174 1.22 -10.79 3.78
N GLY A 175 2.18 -10.75 4.72
CA GLY A 175 1.92 -10.76 6.16
C GLY A 175 1.52 -9.40 6.76
N ALA A 176 1.61 -8.29 6.02
CA ALA A 176 1.30 -6.98 6.57
C ALA A 176 -0.18 -6.85 6.97
N PRO A 177 -0.47 -6.05 8.01
CA PRO A 177 -1.83 -5.63 8.35
C PRO A 177 -2.62 -5.15 7.12
N PRO A 178 -3.92 -5.48 7.03
CA PRO A 178 -4.75 -5.10 5.89
C PRO A 178 -4.86 -3.59 5.75
N LEU A 179 -5.00 -3.13 4.50
CA LEU A 179 -5.22 -1.72 4.19
C LEU A 179 -6.62 -1.28 4.65
N HIS A 180 -6.67 -0.09 5.25
CA HIS A 180 -7.91 0.61 5.57
C HIS A 180 -8.05 1.83 4.66
N TRP A 181 -9.01 1.78 3.75
CA TRP A 181 -9.23 2.89 2.80
C TRP A 181 -9.63 4.18 3.50
N GLU A 182 -10.27 4.11 4.67
CA GLU A 182 -10.67 5.26 5.48
C GLU A 182 -9.46 6.12 5.88
N ASP A 183 -8.29 5.50 6.03
CA ASP A 183 -7.03 6.17 6.36
C ASP A 183 -6.26 6.62 5.11
N ALA A 184 -6.64 6.20 3.89
CA ALA A 184 -5.83 6.33 2.68
C ALA A 184 -6.52 7.03 1.50
N VAL A 185 -7.85 7.05 1.45
CA VAL A 185 -8.65 7.54 0.31
C VAL A 185 -8.35 8.99 -0.07
N PHE A 186 -7.99 9.82 0.92
CA PHE A 186 -7.62 11.21 0.65
C PHE A 186 -6.40 11.35 -0.29
N LEU A 187 -5.52 10.33 -0.35
CA LEU A 187 -4.37 10.30 -1.25
C LEU A 187 -4.78 10.20 -2.71
N LEU A 188 -5.93 9.57 -2.99
CA LEU A 188 -6.46 9.42 -4.35
C LEU A 188 -7.00 10.74 -4.91
N ARG A 189 -7.21 11.75 -4.06
CA ARG A 189 -7.64 13.10 -4.46
C ARG A 189 -6.47 13.93 -5.02
N ASP A 190 -5.24 13.52 -4.75
CA ASP A 190 -4.04 14.09 -5.39
C ASP A 190 -3.71 13.28 -6.65
N ALA A 191 -3.91 13.88 -7.82
CA ALA A 191 -3.75 13.19 -9.09
C ALA A 191 -2.31 12.70 -9.35
N GLU A 192 -1.29 13.37 -8.81
CA GLU A 192 0.10 12.96 -8.97
C GLU A 192 0.39 11.73 -8.11
N LEU A 193 -0.03 11.76 -6.84
CA LEU A 193 0.12 10.61 -5.95
C LEU A 193 -0.71 9.40 -6.42
N ALA A 194 -1.96 9.62 -6.83
CA ALA A 194 -2.81 8.56 -7.39
C ALA A 194 -2.13 7.87 -8.58
N ARG A 195 -1.55 8.66 -9.51
CA ARG A 195 -0.80 8.12 -10.65
C ARG A 195 0.44 7.34 -10.22
N ALA A 196 1.22 7.86 -9.27
CA ALA A 196 2.40 7.18 -8.75
C ALA A 196 2.03 5.84 -8.10
N ILE A 197 0.96 5.81 -7.31
CA ILE A 197 0.42 4.59 -6.70
C ILE A 197 -0.02 3.60 -7.79
N ALA A 198 -0.74 4.06 -8.81
CA ALA A 198 -1.19 3.19 -9.90
C ALA A 198 -0.04 2.53 -10.65
N TYR A 199 0.99 3.30 -11.02
CA TYR A 199 2.15 2.78 -11.75
C TYR A 199 3.04 1.88 -10.89
N ARG A 200 3.11 2.13 -9.58
CA ARG A 200 3.82 1.23 -8.67
C ARG A 200 3.13 -0.12 -8.51
N LEU A 201 1.79 -0.13 -8.53
CA LEU A 201 0.98 -1.33 -8.29
C LEU A 201 0.79 -2.22 -9.52
N VAL A 202 0.98 -1.69 -10.72
CA VAL A 202 0.87 -2.43 -11.98
C VAL A 202 2.28 -2.59 -12.58
N PRO A 203 3.11 -3.49 -12.04
CA PRO A 203 4.45 -3.70 -12.55
C PRO A 203 4.41 -4.39 -13.92
N ASP A 204 5.45 -4.16 -14.73
CA ASP A 204 5.70 -4.96 -15.93
C ASP A 204 6.37 -6.30 -15.53
N ASP A 205 5.57 -7.23 -15.00
CA ASP A 205 6.02 -8.56 -14.52
C ASP A 205 5.11 -9.70 -15.06
N VAL A 206 5.24 -10.93 -14.57
CA VAL A 206 4.35 -12.05 -14.92
C VAL A 206 2.90 -11.79 -14.46
N PRO A 207 1.89 -12.25 -15.22
CA PRO A 207 0.47 -11.95 -14.98
C PRO A 207 -0.02 -12.03 -13.53
N LYS A 208 0.41 -13.06 -12.79
CA LYS A 208 0.01 -13.25 -11.39
C LYS A 208 0.47 -12.11 -10.49
N ARG A 209 1.73 -11.68 -10.64
CA ARG A 209 2.30 -10.58 -9.85
C ARG A 209 1.73 -9.23 -10.26
N GLN A 210 1.41 -9.04 -11.54
CA GLN A 210 0.78 -7.80 -12.02
C GLN A 210 -0.55 -7.49 -11.31
N VAL A 211 -1.31 -8.51 -10.92
CA VAL A 211 -2.64 -8.34 -10.30
C VAL A 211 -2.66 -8.40 -8.78
N GLU A 212 -1.58 -8.82 -8.12
CA GLU A 212 -1.52 -8.99 -6.66
C GLU A 212 -1.82 -7.69 -5.90
N GLY A 213 -1.11 -6.61 -6.26
CA GLY A 213 -1.31 -5.29 -5.66
C GLY A 213 -2.74 -4.75 -5.85
N PRO A 214 -3.23 -4.66 -7.10
CA PRO A 214 -4.60 -4.20 -7.38
C PRO A 214 -5.70 -5.07 -6.76
N ALA A 215 -5.52 -6.40 -6.71
CA ALA A 215 -6.48 -7.31 -6.06
C ALA A 215 -6.54 -7.07 -4.55
N ARG A 216 -5.39 -6.89 -3.88
CA ARG A 216 -5.33 -6.52 -2.46
C ARG A 216 -6.09 -5.22 -2.18
N LEU A 217 -5.93 -4.21 -3.04
CA LEU A 217 -6.67 -2.95 -2.93
C LEU A 217 -8.19 -3.13 -3.09
N ALA A 218 -8.61 -3.97 -4.02
CA ALA A 218 -10.02 -4.32 -4.20
C ALA A 218 -10.57 -5.12 -3.00
N ALA A 219 -9.78 -5.98 -2.36
CA ALA A 219 -10.18 -6.66 -1.12
C ALA A 219 -10.38 -5.68 0.04
N ALA A 220 -9.52 -4.67 0.17
CA ALA A 220 -9.71 -3.59 1.13
C ALA A 220 -10.97 -2.77 0.81
N PHE A 221 -11.29 -2.58 -0.47
CA PHE A 221 -12.50 -1.89 -0.89
C PHE A 221 -13.77 -2.66 -0.51
N GLU A 222 -13.78 -4.00 -0.63
CA GLU A 222 -14.89 -4.83 -0.14
C GLU A 222 -15.14 -4.60 1.36
N GLN A 223 -14.07 -4.60 2.17
CA GLN A 223 -14.17 -4.35 3.62
C GLN A 223 -14.67 -2.92 3.91
N MET A 224 -14.25 -1.95 3.10
CA MET A 224 -14.74 -0.58 3.22
C MET A 224 -16.24 -0.50 2.97
N LEU A 225 -16.77 -1.17 1.94
CA LEU A 225 -18.22 -1.18 1.64
C LEU A 225 -19.06 -1.76 2.79
N GLU A 226 -18.52 -2.70 3.56
CA GLU A 226 -19.22 -3.28 4.72
C GLU A 226 -19.43 -2.28 5.88
N ARG A 227 -18.69 -1.16 5.90
CA ARG A 227 -18.64 -0.20 7.01
C ARG A 227 -19.44 1.09 6.79
N ALA A 228 -20.31 1.13 5.77
CA ALA A 228 -21.10 2.33 5.41
C ALA A 228 -20.25 3.60 5.21
N PRO A 229 -19.27 3.57 4.28
CA PRO A 229 -18.37 4.69 4.01
C PRO A 229 -19.10 5.88 3.37
N ASP A 230 -18.44 7.05 3.38
CA ASP A 230 -18.91 8.22 2.65
C ASP A 230 -18.98 7.95 1.14
N GLU A 231 -20.01 8.48 0.47
CA GLU A 231 -20.22 8.30 -0.96
C GLU A 231 -19.02 8.80 -1.78
N GLY A 232 -18.44 9.95 -1.43
CA GLY A 232 -17.30 10.53 -2.12
C GLY A 232 -16.06 9.64 -2.02
N ASP A 233 -15.87 8.98 -0.89
CA ASP A 233 -14.78 8.03 -0.69
C ASP A 233 -14.98 6.76 -1.53
N VAL A 234 -16.22 6.23 -1.60
CA VAL A 234 -16.55 5.09 -2.48
C VAL A 234 -16.28 5.43 -3.94
N ARG A 235 -16.71 6.61 -4.40
CA ARG A 235 -16.49 7.08 -5.78
C ARG A 235 -14.99 7.19 -6.10
N ALA A 236 -14.20 7.76 -5.19
CA ALA A 236 -12.76 7.92 -5.37
C ALA A 236 -12.02 6.59 -5.49
N VAL A 237 -12.28 5.65 -4.58
CA VAL A 237 -11.65 4.31 -4.61
C VAL A 237 -12.13 3.51 -5.83
N ALA A 238 -13.43 3.55 -6.14
CA ALA A 238 -13.99 2.85 -7.28
C ALA A 238 -13.39 3.34 -8.61
N ALA A 239 -13.32 4.65 -8.82
CA ALA A 239 -12.69 5.25 -9.99
C ALA A 239 -11.21 4.85 -10.11
N PHE A 240 -10.48 4.83 -8.99
CA PHE A 240 -9.09 4.42 -8.95
C PHE A 240 -8.91 2.95 -9.35
N LEU A 241 -9.73 2.03 -8.80
CA LEU A 241 -9.67 0.61 -9.15
C LEU A 241 -10.07 0.34 -10.62
N VAL A 242 -11.03 1.10 -11.17
CA VAL A 242 -11.36 1.05 -12.61
C VAL A 242 -10.18 1.54 -13.45
N HIS A 243 -9.48 2.58 -13.00
CA HIS A 243 -8.26 3.05 -13.66
C HIS A 243 -7.17 1.96 -13.68
N LEU A 244 -6.96 1.24 -12.57
CA LEU A 244 -6.02 0.09 -12.55
C LEU A 244 -6.40 -0.99 -13.57
N ASN A 245 -7.70 -1.32 -13.70
CA ASN A 245 -8.17 -2.24 -14.73
C ASN A 245 -7.84 -1.75 -16.15
N ALA A 246 -8.03 -0.46 -16.40
CA ALA A 246 -7.70 0.11 -17.70
C ALA A 246 -6.20 0.10 -17.97
N LEU A 247 -5.32 0.24 -16.97
CA LEU A 247 -3.88 0.09 -17.19
C LEU A 247 -3.50 -1.30 -17.72
N PHE A 248 -4.15 -2.37 -17.24
CA PHE A 248 -3.98 -3.72 -17.82
C PHE A 248 -4.42 -3.77 -19.28
N CYS A 249 -5.57 -3.16 -19.58
CA CYS A 249 -6.06 -3.02 -20.95
C CYS A 249 -5.09 -2.23 -21.84
N PHE A 250 -4.41 -1.21 -21.29
CA PHE A 250 -3.48 -0.36 -22.04
C PHE A 250 -2.18 -1.10 -22.36
N GLY A 251 -1.70 -1.93 -21.43
CA GLY A 251 -0.55 -2.82 -21.66
C GLY A 251 -0.78 -3.83 -22.80
N GLU A 252 -2.03 -4.08 -23.16
CA GLU A 252 -2.44 -5.00 -24.22
C GLU A 252 -2.80 -4.32 -25.55
N LEU A 253 -2.52 -3.03 -25.72
CA LEU A 253 -2.83 -2.32 -26.97
C LEU A 253 -2.07 -2.87 -28.19
N ASN A 254 -0.93 -3.52 -27.97
CA ASN A 254 -0.07 -4.07 -29.02
C ASN A 254 -0.37 -5.55 -29.36
N LEU A 255 -1.49 -6.11 -28.89
CA LEU A 255 -1.92 -7.44 -29.31
C LEU A 255 -2.14 -7.46 -30.84
N ARG A 256 -1.69 -8.54 -31.49
CA ARG A 256 -1.77 -8.70 -32.96
C ARG A 256 -3.18 -8.53 -33.49
N GLU A 257 -4.17 -9.01 -32.75
CA GLU A 257 -5.58 -8.90 -33.07
C GLU A 257 -6.28 -8.03 -32.03
N GLN A 258 -6.84 -6.90 -32.46
CA GLN A 258 -7.55 -5.97 -31.55
C GLN A 258 -8.74 -6.62 -30.82
N GLY A 259 -9.31 -7.67 -31.41
CA GLY A 259 -10.42 -8.46 -30.85
C GLY A 259 -9.98 -9.61 -29.94
N ALA A 260 -8.68 -9.89 -29.82
CA ALA A 260 -8.21 -11.02 -29.02
C ALA A 260 -8.58 -10.86 -27.55
N LYS A 261 -8.89 -11.98 -26.90
CA LYS A 261 -9.06 -12.03 -25.45
C LYS A 261 -7.75 -11.65 -24.74
N SER A 262 -7.85 -10.93 -23.63
CA SER A 262 -6.74 -10.62 -22.72
C SER A 262 -6.07 -11.91 -22.25
N PRO A 263 -4.77 -12.09 -22.51
CA PRO A 263 -3.99 -13.19 -21.94
C PRO A 263 -3.91 -13.10 -20.42
N LEU A 264 -3.81 -11.87 -19.88
CA LEU A 264 -3.79 -11.60 -18.44
C LEU A 264 -5.05 -12.14 -17.78
N ILE A 265 -6.23 -11.68 -18.21
CA ILE A 265 -7.52 -12.10 -17.66
C ILE A 265 -7.69 -13.61 -17.79
N SER A 266 -7.38 -14.17 -18.96
CA SER A 266 -7.50 -15.62 -19.21
C SER A 266 -6.69 -16.43 -18.20
N THR A 267 -5.49 -15.95 -17.86
CA THR A 267 -4.58 -16.63 -16.94
C THR A 267 -5.03 -16.50 -15.48
N VAL A 268 -5.39 -15.29 -15.04
CA VAL A 268 -5.69 -15.03 -13.62
C VAL A 268 -7.12 -15.44 -13.23
N LEU A 269 -8.05 -15.46 -14.18
CA LEU A 269 -9.43 -15.91 -13.98
C LEU A 269 -9.72 -17.32 -14.49
N SER A 270 -8.71 -18.08 -14.94
CA SER A 270 -8.91 -19.50 -15.30
C SER A 270 -9.38 -20.34 -14.11
N ALA A 271 -10.14 -21.41 -14.38
CA ALA A 271 -10.59 -22.34 -13.35
C ALA A 271 -9.40 -23.00 -12.60
N GLU A 272 -8.32 -23.29 -13.33
CA GLU A 272 -7.07 -23.85 -12.76
C GLU A 272 -6.44 -22.94 -11.71
N SER A 273 -6.59 -21.62 -11.86
CA SER A 273 -6.06 -20.63 -10.91
C SER A 273 -6.95 -20.44 -9.67
N ALA A 274 -8.14 -21.05 -9.59
CA ALA A 274 -9.15 -20.73 -8.57
C ALA A 274 -8.65 -20.86 -7.11
N SER A 275 -7.85 -21.88 -6.80
CA SER A 275 -7.33 -22.12 -5.44
C SER A 275 -6.24 -21.13 -4.99
N GLY A 276 -5.63 -20.40 -5.93
CA GLY A 276 -4.53 -19.47 -5.67
C GLY A 276 -4.84 -18.02 -6.04
N ARG A 277 -6.12 -17.66 -6.24
CA ARG A 277 -6.48 -16.28 -6.60
C ARG A 277 -6.23 -15.35 -5.42
N PRO A 278 -5.54 -14.21 -5.62
CA PRO A 278 -5.48 -13.16 -4.61
C PRO A 278 -6.89 -12.74 -4.20
N ARG A 279 -7.08 -12.47 -2.90
CA ARG A 279 -8.35 -11.92 -2.40
C ARG A 279 -8.65 -10.60 -3.11
N GLY A 280 -9.91 -10.37 -3.47
CA GLY A 280 -10.35 -9.16 -4.15
C GLY A 280 -10.19 -9.18 -5.68
N LEU A 281 -9.55 -10.20 -6.26
CA LEU A 281 -9.35 -10.30 -7.72
C LEU A 281 -10.67 -10.26 -8.51
N SER A 282 -11.69 -10.99 -8.04
CA SER A 282 -13.01 -10.98 -8.67
C SER A 282 -13.68 -9.61 -8.58
N THR A 283 -13.59 -8.93 -7.44
CA THR A 283 -14.13 -7.56 -7.29
C THR A 283 -13.39 -6.58 -8.17
N LEU A 284 -12.06 -6.67 -8.25
CA LEU A 284 -11.25 -5.81 -9.12
C LEU A 284 -11.77 -5.84 -10.56
N PHE A 285 -11.91 -7.03 -11.14
CA PHE A 285 -12.34 -7.18 -12.53
C PHE A 285 -13.84 -6.99 -12.73
N ALA A 286 -14.69 -7.39 -11.77
CA ALA A 286 -16.15 -7.17 -11.87
C ALA A 286 -16.56 -5.70 -11.73
N LEU A 287 -15.72 -4.86 -11.10
CA LEU A 287 -16.08 -3.49 -10.73
C LEU A 287 -16.51 -2.61 -11.92
N PRO A 288 -15.81 -2.56 -13.08
CA PRO A 288 -16.30 -1.82 -14.24
C PRO A 288 -17.70 -2.25 -14.72
N GLY A 289 -17.98 -3.55 -14.71
CA GLY A 289 -19.31 -4.08 -15.07
C GLY A 289 -20.38 -3.68 -14.07
N ALA A 290 -20.07 -3.80 -12.77
CA ALA A 290 -20.99 -3.41 -11.70
C ALA A 290 -21.28 -1.91 -11.72
N LEU A 291 -20.28 -1.06 -11.96
CA LEU A 291 -20.47 0.38 -12.09
C LEU A 291 -21.27 0.75 -13.34
N ALA A 292 -21.15 0.02 -14.44
CA ALA A 292 -22.00 0.26 -15.61
C ALA A 292 -23.51 0.13 -15.30
N LEU A 293 -23.86 -0.65 -14.26
CA LEU A 293 -25.24 -0.84 -13.79
C LEU A 293 -25.67 0.13 -12.68
N VAL A 294 -24.75 0.92 -12.12
CA VAL A 294 -24.98 1.77 -10.94
C VAL A 294 -24.66 3.23 -11.23
N ASP A 295 -23.46 3.49 -11.73
CA ASP A 295 -23.00 4.80 -12.20
C ASP A 295 -22.09 4.63 -13.43
N PRO A 296 -22.65 4.70 -14.64
CA PRO A 296 -21.90 4.52 -15.88
C PRO A 296 -20.72 5.49 -16.05
N ARG A 297 -20.73 6.66 -15.39
CA ARG A 297 -19.64 7.64 -15.47
C ARG A 297 -18.35 7.12 -14.84
N LEU A 298 -18.47 6.21 -13.87
CA LEU A 298 -17.33 5.57 -13.19
C LEU A 298 -16.89 4.26 -13.86
N ALA A 299 -17.72 3.69 -14.74
CA ALA A 299 -17.47 2.40 -15.38
C ALA A 299 -16.36 2.43 -16.45
N THR A 300 -15.98 3.63 -16.89
CA THR A 300 -14.95 3.87 -17.89
C THR A 300 -14.02 4.96 -17.37
N PRO A 301 -12.70 4.73 -17.34
CA PRO A 301 -11.79 5.73 -16.81
C PRO A 301 -11.65 6.94 -17.77
N PRO A 302 -11.30 8.12 -17.25
CA PRO A 302 -11.02 9.29 -18.07
C PRO A 302 -9.96 8.99 -19.14
N GLY A 303 -10.15 9.52 -20.35
CA GLY A 303 -9.24 9.33 -21.49
C GLY A 303 -9.51 8.09 -22.34
N VAL A 304 -10.39 7.18 -21.89
CA VAL A 304 -10.98 6.14 -22.76
C VAL A 304 -12.22 6.74 -23.43
N ASP A 305 -11.98 7.59 -24.42
CA ASP A 305 -13.02 8.26 -25.20
C ASP A 305 -12.88 7.98 -26.70
N ASP A 306 -13.84 8.49 -27.49
CA ASP A 306 -13.88 8.27 -28.94
C ASP A 306 -12.66 8.81 -29.70
N LYS A 307 -11.78 9.59 -29.04
CA LYS A 307 -10.53 10.07 -29.66
C LYS A 307 -9.50 8.96 -29.81
N LEU A 308 -9.62 7.87 -29.05
CA LEU A 308 -8.76 6.70 -29.15
C LEU A 308 -9.58 5.43 -29.43
N PRO A 309 -10.10 5.23 -30.66
CA PRO A 309 -11.01 4.12 -30.98
C PRO A 309 -10.45 2.72 -30.67
N ALA A 310 -9.13 2.55 -30.85
CA ALA A 310 -8.44 1.30 -30.53
C ALA A 310 -8.54 0.97 -29.03
N LEU A 311 -8.44 1.99 -28.18
CA LEU A 311 -8.53 1.87 -26.73
C LEU A 311 -9.95 1.57 -26.27
N VAL A 312 -10.94 2.27 -26.82
CA VAL A 312 -12.37 2.00 -26.57
C VAL A 312 -12.71 0.55 -26.94
N LYS A 313 -12.27 0.09 -28.11
CA LYS A 313 -12.49 -1.28 -28.57
C LYS A 313 -11.81 -2.31 -27.66
N ARG A 314 -10.55 -2.07 -27.28
CA ARG A 314 -9.82 -2.95 -26.35
C ARG A 314 -10.51 -3.02 -24.99
N TRP A 315 -10.95 -1.88 -24.46
CA TRP A 315 -11.69 -1.80 -23.19
C TRP A 315 -13.02 -2.57 -23.25
N ALA A 316 -13.75 -2.47 -24.36
CA ALA A 316 -14.97 -3.24 -24.58
C ALA A 316 -14.70 -4.75 -24.58
N VAL A 317 -13.66 -5.23 -25.27
CA VAL A 317 -13.27 -6.65 -25.27
C VAL A 317 -12.84 -7.11 -23.87
N HIS A 318 -12.05 -6.31 -23.16
CA HIS A 318 -11.62 -6.59 -21.79
C HIS A 318 -12.82 -6.81 -20.86
N ARG A 319 -13.80 -5.89 -20.87
CA ARG A 319 -15.02 -6.03 -20.04
C ARG A 319 -15.90 -7.21 -20.46
N ALA A 320 -16.07 -7.45 -21.76
CA ALA A 320 -16.88 -8.57 -22.26
C ALA A 320 -16.29 -9.92 -21.82
N GLN A 321 -14.97 -10.08 -21.89
CA GLN A 321 -14.29 -11.28 -21.42
C GLN A 321 -14.42 -11.47 -19.91
N VAL A 322 -14.36 -10.39 -19.12
CA VAL A 322 -14.58 -10.49 -17.68
C VAL A 322 -16.00 -10.96 -17.36
N ALA A 323 -17.01 -10.42 -18.04
CA ALA A 323 -18.41 -10.85 -17.85
C ALA A 323 -18.58 -12.34 -18.17
N GLU A 324 -17.96 -12.82 -19.26
CA GLU A 324 -17.94 -14.24 -19.63
C GLU A 324 -17.31 -15.12 -18.53
N LEU A 325 -16.24 -14.66 -17.88
CA LEU A 325 -15.48 -15.45 -16.91
C LEU A 325 -15.97 -15.34 -15.46
N LEU A 326 -16.57 -14.21 -15.05
CA LEU A 326 -17.03 -13.98 -13.67
C LEU A 326 -18.51 -14.25 -13.44
N SER A 327 -19.29 -14.57 -14.47
CA SER A 327 -20.76 -14.69 -14.44
C SER A 327 -21.49 -13.40 -14.04
N ASP A 328 -22.69 -13.21 -14.58
CA ASP A 328 -23.52 -12.04 -14.28
C ASP A 328 -23.86 -11.93 -12.79
N ALA A 329 -24.00 -13.06 -12.10
CA ALA A 329 -24.31 -13.11 -10.67
C ALA A 329 -23.28 -12.39 -9.80
N VAL A 330 -21.98 -12.49 -10.12
CA VAL A 330 -20.92 -11.80 -9.36
C VAL A 330 -20.99 -10.29 -9.59
N ILE A 331 -21.24 -9.88 -10.84
CA ILE A 331 -21.36 -8.47 -11.23
C ILE A 331 -22.59 -7.84 -10.56
N ASP A 332 -23.74 -8.52 -10.61
CA ASP A 332 -24.99 -8.06 -10.01
C ASP A 332 -24.91 -7.95 -8.49
N ALA A 333 -24.27 -8.93 -7.82
CA ALA A 333 -24.05 -8.88 -6.39
C ALA A 333 -23.17 -7.68 -5.98
N LEU A 334 -22.11 -7.37 -6.75
CA LEU A 334 -21.30 -6.17 -6.52
C LEU A 334 -22.09 -4.89 -6.81
N ALA A 335 -22.88 -4.85 -7.89
CA ALA A 335 -23.74 -3.71 -8.21
C ALA A 335 -24.75 -3.42 -7.09
N GLN A 336 -25.39 -4.45 -6.54
CA GLN A 336 -26.32 -4.32 -5.42
C GLN A 336 -25.64 -3.77 -4.16
N ARG A 337 -24.38 -4.17 -3.88
CA ARG A 337 -23.57 -3.56 -2.81
C ARG A 337 -23.34 -2.08 -3.07
N LEU A 338 -22.90 -1.73 -4.28
CA LEU A 338 -22.58 -0.34 -4.64
C LEU A 338 -23.81 0.59 -4.58
N ARG A 339 -25.00 0.13 -5.00
CA ARG A 339 -26.25 0.93 -4.91
C ARG A 339 -26.60 1.39 -3.50
N ARG A 340 -26.13 0.69 -2.46
CA ARG A 340 -26.35 1.10 -1.07
C ARG A 340 -25.54 2.33 -0.66
N HIS A 341 -24.46 2.62 -1.37
CA HIS A 341 -23.52 3.69 -1.02
C HIS A 341 -23.49 4.80 -2.06
N LEU A 342 -23.67 4.46 -3.34
CA LEU A 342 -23.76 5.42 -4.43
C LEU A 342 -25.23 5.80 -4.58
N LYS A 343 -25.58 7.00 -4.12
CA LYS A 343 -26.88 7.55 -4.46
C LYS A 343 -26.91 7.71 -5.97
N SER A 344 -27.96 7.17 -6.59
CA SER A 344 -28.28 7.62 -7.93
C SER A 344 -28.47 9.12 -7.79
N GLU A 345 -27.59 9.90 -8.40
CA GLU A 345 -27.95 11.26 -8.79
C GLU A 345 -29.11 11.07 -9.76
N VAL A 346 -30.32 10.85 -9.23
CA VAL A 346 -31.54 11.24 -9.91
C VAL A 346 -31.24 12.65 -10.33
N ALA A 347 -31.10 12.85 -11.64
CA ALA A 347 -30.73 14.13 -12.22
C ALA A 347 -31.51 15.19 -11.46
N ARG A 348 -30.84 15.96 -10.60
CA ARG A 348 -31.50 17.09 -9.95
C ARG A 348 -32.09 17.87 -11.10
N ASP A 349 -33.41 18.03 -11.05
CA ASP A 349 -34.12 18.73 -12.09
C ASP A 349 -33.33 20.03 -12.34
N PRO A 350 -32.84 20.30 -13.56
CA PRO A 350 -32.03 21.48 -13.82
C PRO A 350 -32.75 22.77 -13.41
N SER A 351 -34.07 22.74 -13.21
CA SER A 351 -34.84 23.83 -12.59
C SER A 351 -34.55 24.09 -11.10
N GLU A 352 -34.07 23.11 -10.32
CA GLU A 352 -33.68 23.29 -8.91
C GLU A 352 -32.33 24.01 -8.74
N ILE A 353 -31.45 23.96 -9.75
CA ILE A 353 -30.11 24.58 -9.68
C ILE A 353 -30.16 26.10 -9.90
N VAL A 354 -31.27 26.64 -10.42
CA VAL A 354 -31.42 28.08 -10.71
C VAL A 354 -31.85 28.91 -9.48
N GLN A 355 -32.19 28.29 -8.34
CA GLN A 355 -32.48 29.02 -7.09
C GLN A 355 -31.24 29.24 -6.20
N ILE A 356 -30.03 29.31 -6.76
CA ILE A 356 -28.85 29.75 -6.01
C ILE A 356 -28.95 31.27 -5.84
N ASN A 357 -29.42 31.68 -4.66
CA ASN A 357 -29.20 32.97 -3.99
C ASN A 357 -28.53 34.03 -4.88
N MET A 358 -29.33 34.79 -5.62
CA MET A 358 -28.88 36.14 -5.95
C MET A 358 -28.71 36.87 -4.61
N PRO A 359 -27.51 37.40 -4.30
CA PRO A 359 -27.32 38.21 -3.10
C PRO A 359 -28.33 39.36 -3.15
N ALA A 360 -29.04 39.58 -2.04
CA ALA A 360 -29.96 40.70 -1.92
C ALA A 360 -29.22 42.00 -2.31
N PRO A 361 -29.83 42.88 -3.11
CA PRO A 361 -29.21 44.14 -3.48
C PRO A 361 -28.84 44.92 -2.20
N PRO A 362 -27.70 45.62 -2.19
CA PRO A 362 -27.29 46.43 -1.05
C PRO A 362 -28.39 47.45 -0.73
N ALA A 363 -28.76 47.57 0.54
CA ALA A 363 -29.74 48.55 0.99
C ALA A 363 -29.22 49.97 0.74
N ASP A 364 -30.06 50.83 0.17
CA ASP A 364 -29.73 52.24 -0.09
C ASP A 364 -29.40 52.97 1.22
N PRO A 365 -28.35 53.82 1.24
CA PRO A 365 -28.01 54.61 2.41
C PRO A 365 -29.07 55.71 2.65
N ALA A 366 -29.58 55.76 3.88
CA ALA A 366 -30.54 56.76 4.37
C ALA A 366 -29.87 58.06 4.82
#